data_AF-A0A1F8EHJ6-F1
#
_entry.id   AF-A0A1F8EHJ6-F1
#
_cell.length_a   1.000
_cell.length_b   1.000
_cell.length_c   1.000
_cell.angle_alpha   90.00
_cell.angle_beta   90.00
_cell.angle_gamma   90.00
#
_symmetry.space_group_name_H-M   'P 1'
#
loop_
_entity.id
_entity.type
_entity.pdbx_description
1 polymer ?
#
loop_
_entity_poly.entity_id
_entity_poly.type
_entity_poly.pdbx_seq_one_letter_code
_entity_poly.pdbx_strand_id
1 'polypeptide(L)'
;MIWPFLFALLFVIFAWRSIYDKASDFLDYCFSTFFLVVFTAMAFGVGLGFASLIGLAVPKHWTGPETTKLVSLRDSDGISGHFFLGTGSIGTTQYYFFYKEAGQGYQPGKVAVADNVMVFEEKRQGGDLKAYTYQFVNPSLGWIAMDWQSQKYEFVIPDGSLKKNFVLR
;
A
#
# COMPACT_ATOMS: atom_id res chain seq x y z
N MET A 1 -7.51 -5.86 -13.46
CA MET A 1 -8.36 -4.71 -13.81
C MET A 1 -8.57 -4.61 -15.31
N ILE A 2 -9.73 -4.99 -15.84
CA ILE A 2 -10.00 -5.06 -17.29
C ILE A 2 -10.52 -3.74 -17.89
N TRP A 3 -11.17 -2.89 -17.10
CA TRP A 3 -11.85 -1.67 -17.57
C TRP A 3 -10.97 -0.68 -18.37
N PRO A 4 -9.73 -0.35 -17.94
CA PRO A 4 -8.88 0.56 -18.72
C PRO A 4 -8.64 0.09 -20.15
N PHE A 5 -8.42 -1.22 -20.32
CA PHE A 5 -8.19 -1.84 -21.62
C PHE A 5 -9.46 -1.92 -22.45
N LEU A 6 -10.59 -2.26 -21.83
CA LEU A 6 -11.88 -2.34 -22.51
C LEU A 6 -12.32 -0.97 -23.05
N PHE A 7 -12.19 0.08 -22.23
CA PHE A 7 -12.52 1.45 -22.64
C PHE A 7 -11.59 1.98 -23.72
N ALA A 8 -10.28 1.75 -23.58
CA ALA A 8 -9.31 2.12 -24.61
C ALA A 8 -9.60 1.38 -25.94
N LEU A 9 -9.85 0.07 -25.90
CA LEU A 9 -10.12 -0.74 -27.09
C LEU A 9 -11.41 -0.28 -27.80
N LEU A 10 -12.51 -0.09 -27.07
CA LEU A 10 -13.77 0.41 -27.64
C LEU A 10 -13.57 1.79 -28.29
N PHE A 11 -12.81 2.67 -27.63
CA PHE A 11 -12.50 3.97 -28.19
C PHE A 11 -11.67 3.86 -29.47
N VAL A 12 -10.64 3.03 -29.50
CA VAL A 12 -9.84 2.81 -30.72
C VAL A 12 -10.70 2.27 -31.86
N ILE A 13 -11.58 1.29 -31.63
CA ILE A 13 -12.46 0.74 -32.67
C ILE A 13 -13.37 1.83 -33.25
N PHE A 14 -13.98 2.65 -32.38
CA PHE A 14 -14.86 3.74 -32.79
C PHE A 14 -14.11 4.85 -33.53
N ALA A 15 -12.97 5.30 -32.98
CA ALA A 15 -12.15 6.35 -33.55
C ALA A 15 -11.55 5.92 -34.89
N TRP A 16 -11.04 4.69 -35.00
CA TRP A 16 -10.48 4.16 -36.24
C TRP A 16 -11.48 4.17 -37.38
N ARG A 17 -12.72 3.74 -37.13
CA ARG A 17 -13.81 3.83 -38.11
C ARG A 17 -14.06 5.28 -38.54
N SER A 18 -14.12 6.21 -37.59
CA SER A 18 -14.34 7.62 -37.90
C SER A 18 -13.20 8.26 -38.69
N ILE A 19 -11.95 7.82 -38.49
CA ILE A 19 -10.79 8.33 -39.22
C ILE A 19 -10.81 7.81 -40.66
N TYR A 20 -11.12 6.53 -40.85
CA TYR A 20 -11.24 5.92 -42.18
C TYR A 20 -12.30 6.61 -43.04
N ASP A 21 -13.43 7.00 -42.44
CA ASP A 21 -14.53 7.64 -43.16
C ASP A 21 -14.29 9.13 -43.48
N LYS A 22 -13.33 9.81 -42.81
CA LYS A 22 -13.20 11.29 -42.86
C LYS A 22 -11.84 11.82 -43.29
N ALA A 23 -10.77 11.04 -43.23
CA ALA A 23 -9.44 11.54 -43.58
C ALA A 23 -9.29 11.59 -45.10
N SER A 24 -9.31 12.79 -45.68
CA SER A 24 -9.08 12.99 -47.12
C SER A 24 -7.62 13.27 -47.47
N ASP A 25 -6.88 13.96 -46.59
CA ASP A 25 -5.51 14.41 -46.85
C ASP A 25 -4.51 14.03 -45.74
N PHE A 26 -3.20 14.09 -46.04
CA PHE A 26 -2.12 13.69 -45.13
C PHE A 26 -2.13 14.44 -43.79
N LEU A 27 -2.43 15.74 -43.80
CA LEU A 27 -2.51 16.53 -42.57
C LEU A 27 -3.67 16.07 -41.68
N ASP A 28 -4.83 15.77 -42.26
CA ASP A 28 -5.99 15.23 -41.52
C ASP A 28 -5.68 13.88 -40.89
N TYR A 29 -4.92 13.04 -41.60
CA TYR A 29 -4.43 11.78 -41.04
C TYR A 29 -3.52 12.02 -39.83
N CYS A 30 -2.52 12.89 -39.94
CA CYS A 30 -1.62 13.22 -38.83
C CYS A 30 -2.36 13.76 -37.59
N PHE A 31 -3.27 14.72 -37.77
CA PHE A 31 -4.07 15.25 -36.66
C PHE A 31 -4.97 14.18 -36.05
N SER A 32 -5.64 13.39 -36.89
CA SER A 32 -6.52 12.32 -36.45
C SER A 32 -5.78 11.26 -35.62
N THR A 33 -4.58 10.85 -36.04
CA THR A 33 -3.75 9.91 -35.29
C THR A 33 -3.31 10.50 -33.96
N PHE A 34 -2.92 11.78 -33.92
CA PHE A 34 -2.55 12.45 -32.67
C PHE A 34 -3.72 12.47 -31.67
N PHE A 35 -4.91 12.89 -32.11
CA PHE A 35 -6.10 12.89 -31.27
C PHE A 35 -6.49 11.48 -30.83
N LEU A 36 -6.37 10.48 -31.69
CA LEU A 36 -6.63 9.09 -31.32
C LEU A 36 -5.76 8.66 -30.14
N VAL A 37 -4.46 8.98 -30.15
CA VAL A 37 -3.55 8.65 -29.03
C VAL A 37 -3.96 9.38 -27.75
N VAL A 38 -4.20 10.69 -27.82
CA VAL A 38 -4.59 11.51 -26.66
C VAL A 38 -5.89 11.02 -26.04
N PHE A 39 -6.93 10.82 -26.85
CA PHE A 39 -8.22 10.37 -26.34
C PHE A 39 -8.23 8.91 -25.89
N THR A 40 -7.41 8.05 -26.49
CA THR A 40 -7.23 6.67 -25.99
C THR A 40 -6.61 6.69 -24.59
N ALA A 41 -5.61 7.56 -24.35
CA ALA A 41 -5.03 7.74 -23.03
C ALA A 41 -6.07 8.27 -22.02
N MET A 42 -6.93 9.21 -22.44
CA MET A 42 -8.04 9.68 -21.60
C MET A 42 -9.05 8.55 -21.29
N ALA A 43 -9.45 7.76 -22.29
CA ALA A 43 -10.36 6.64 -22.11
C ALA A 43 -9.79 5.58 -21.16
N PHE A 44 -8.49 5.32 -21.25
CA PHE A 44 -7.77 4.47 -20.31
C PHE A 44 -7.86 5.02 -18.87
N GLY A 45 -7.64 6.33 -18.70
CA GLY A 45 -7.79 7.01 -17.42
C GLY A 45 -9.21 6.92 -16.84
N VAL A 46 -10.24 7.08 -17.68
CA VAL A 46 -11.65 6.87 -17.29
C VAL A 46 -11.86 5.43 -16.80
N GLY A 47 -11.30 4.44 -17.50
CA GLY A 47 -11.37 3.05 -17.09
C GLY A 47 -10.68 2.79 -15.74
N LEU A 48 -9.60 3.49 -15.40
CA LEU A 48 -8.98 3.46 -14.06
C LEU A 48 -9.87 4.10 -12.99
N GLY A 49 -10.54 5.21 -13.31
CA GLY A 49 -11.52 5.82 -12.41
C GLY A 49 -12.69 4.87 -12.10
N PHE A 50 -13.25 4.25 -13.14
CA PHE A 50 -14.35 3.29 -13.02
C PHE A 50 -13.97 2.07 -12.18
N ALA A 51 -12.79 1.50 -12.48
CA ALA A 51 -12.11 0.48 -11.69
C ALA A 51 -12.01 0.82 -10.19
N SER A 52 -11.63 2.05 -9.87
CA SER A 52 -11.51 2.55 -8.50
C SER A 52 -12.86 2.65 -7.80
N LEU A 53 -13.90 3.17 -8.48
CA LEU A 53 -15.25 3.26 -7.91
C LEU A 53 -15.82 1.88 -7.55
N ILE A 54 -15.64 0.88 -8.41
CA ILE A 54 -16.02 -0.51 -8.10
C ILE A 54 -15.21 -1.00 -6.89
N GLY A 55 -13.92 -0.69 -6.83
CA GLY A 55 -13.04 -1.03 -5.71
C GLY A 55 -13.49 -0.49 -4.35
N LEU A 56 -14.22 0.63 -4.33
CA LEU A 56 -14.80 1.20 -3.10
C LEU A 56 -16.12 0.54 -2.69
N ALA A 57 -16.90 0.02 -3.65
CA ALA A 57 -18.19 -0.61 -3.39
C ALA A 57 -18.09 -2.12 -3.09
N VAL A 58 -17.01 -2.77 -3.52
CA VAL A 58 -16.82 -4.21 -3.31
C VAL A 58 -16.53 -4.50 -1.84
N PRO A 59 -17.14 -5.56 -1.26
CA PRO A 59 -16.88 -5.97 0.11
C PRO A 59 -15.42 -6.37 0.30
N LYS A 60 -14.82 -5.80 1.33
CA LYS A 60 -13.44 -6.04 1.77
C LYS A 60 -13.44 -6.45 3.24
N HIS A 61 -12.41 -7.18 3.63
CA HIS A 61 -12.21 -7.59 5.01
C HIS A 61 -10.73 -7.47 5.37
N TRP A 62 -10.46 -7.36 6.67
CA TRP A 62 -9.11 -7.44 7.19
C TRP A 62 -8.68 -8.91 7.23
N THR A 63 -7.65 -9.24 6.46
CA THR A 63 -6.95 -10.52 6.53
C THR A 63 -5.73 -10.39 7.44
N GLY A 64 -5.46 -11.43 8.24
CA GLY A 64 -4.41 -11.44 9.26
C GLY A 64 -4.93 -11.82 10.65
N PRO A 65 -4.10 -11.68 11.71
CA PRO A 65 -2.79 -11.04 11.68
C PRO A 65 -1.68 -11.97 11.18
N GLU A 66 -0.86 -11.47 10.25
CA GLU A 66 0.49 -12.00 10.09
C GLU A 66 1.31 -11.53 11.29
N THR A 67 1.71 -12.47 12.14
CA THR A 67 2.39 -12.16 13.39
C THR A 67 3.89 -12.35 13.22
N THR A 68 4.64 -11.26 13.38
CA THR A 68 6.11 -11.27 13.35
C THR A 68 6.64 -11.04 14.75
N LYS A 69 7.50 -11.94 15.23
CA LYS A 69 8.18 -11.76 16.51
C LYS A 69 9.19 -10.61 16.42
N LEU A 70 9.10 -9.72 17.39
CA LEU A 70 10.02 -8.61 17.56
C LEU A 70 11.09 -9.00 18.57
N VAL A 71 12.32 -8.56 18.30
CA VAL A 71 13.48 -8.84 19.14
C VAL A 71 13.84 -7.58 19.91
N SER A 72 14.23 -7.76 21.17
CA SER A 72 14.72 -6.64 21.96
C SER A 72 16.00 -6.09 21.36
N LEU A 73 16.03 -4.78 21.19
CA LEU A 73 17.25 -4.06 20.89
C LEU A 73 18.16 -4.10 22.12
N ARG A 74 19.47 -4.29 21.93
CA ARG A 74 20.44 -4.18 23.03
C ARG A 74 20.48 -2.75 23.52
N ASP A 75 20.28 -2.55 24.83
CA ASP A 75 20.60 -1.28 25.47
C ASP A 75 22.13 -1.11 25.54
N SER A 76 22.58 0.14 25.60
CA SER A 76 23.99 0.56 25.67
C SER A 76 24.77 -0.06 26.83
N ASP A 77 24.06 -0.50 27.88
CA ASP A 77 24.64 -1.11 29.09
C ASP A 77 24.86 -2.62 29.00
N GLY A 78 24.53 -3.28 27.89
CA GLY A 78 24.95 -4.66 27.57
C GLY A 78 24.42 -5.78 28.49
N ILE A 79 23.74 -5.47 29.59
CA ILE A 79 23.31 -6.42 30.62
C ILE A 79 21.77 -6.41 30.69
N SER A 80 21.16 -7.53 30.31
CA SER A 80 19.72 -7.82 30.31
C SER A 80 18.84 -7.05 29.29
N GLY A 81 18.47 -7.75 28.22
CA GLY A 81 17.69 -7.20 27.10
C GLY A 81 16.21 -7.05 27.41
N HIS A 82 15.83 -5.92 28.01
CA HIS A 82 14.42 -5.50 28.03
C HIS A 82 13.96 -5.16 26.62
N PHE A 83 12.80 -5.68 26.21
CA PHE A 83 12.18 -5.25 24.96
C PHE A 83 11.89 -3.75 25.03
N PHE A 84 12.23 -3.02 23.98
CA PHE A 84 11.82 -1.63 23.82
C PHE A 84 11.40 -1.36 22.38
N LEU A 85 10.32 -0.59 22.22
CA LEU A 85 9.92 -0.08 20.93
C LEU A 85 10.56 1.30 20.73
N GLY A 86 11.50 1.39 19.79
CA GLY A 86 12.19 2.64 19.50
C GLY A 86 11.24 3.65 18.86
N THR A 87 11.28 4.90 19.30
CA THR A 87 10.58 6.01 18.66
C THR A 87 11.59 7.03 18.17
N GLY A 88 11.38 7.61 16.99
CA GLY A 88 12.25 8.66 16.46
C GLY A 88 11.63 9.34 15.25
N SER A 89 12.24 10.40 14.75
CA SER A 89 11.79 11.10 13.55
C SER A 89 12.85 11.08 12.45
N ILE A 90 12.40 11.04 11.20
CA ILE A 90 13.22 11.30 10.02
C ILE A 90 12.56 12.48 9.31
N GLY A 91 13.21 13.64 9.33
CA GLY A 91 12.58 14.89 8.93
C GLY A 91 11.40 15.23 9.86
N THR A 92 10.22 15.44 9.29
CA THR A 92 8.98 15.76 10.02
C THR A 92 8.16 14.53 10.39
N THR A 93 8.52 13.34 9.91
CA THR A 93 7.72 12.13 10.10
C THR A 93 8.26 11.29 11.26
N GLN A 94 7.38 10.93 12.19
CA GLN A 94 7.71 10.05 13.32
C GLN A 94 7.58 8.58 12.91
N TYR A 95 8.46 7.74 13.43
CA TYR A 95 8.52 6.31 13.15
C TYR A 95 8.70 5.49 14.42
N TYR A 96 8.14 4.29 14.42
CA TYR A 96 8.52 3.19 15.30
C TYR A 96 9.63 2.37 14.63
N PHE A 97 10.75 2.21 15.32
CA PHE A 97 11.88 1.39 14.89
C PHE A 97 11.94 0.10 15.71
N PHE A 98 12.14 -1.02 15.03
CA PHE A 98 12.14 -2.35 15.64
C PHE A 98 13.02 -3.31 14.85
N TYR A 99 13.30 -4.46 15.45
CA TYR A 99 13.97 -5.58 14.80
C TYR A 99 13.06 -6.79 14.83
N LYS A 100 13.03 -7.54 13.72
CA LYS A 100 12.29 -8.79 13.59
C LYS A 100 13.24 -9.95 13.37
N GLU A 101 12.84 -11.13 13.86
CA GLU A 101 13.55 -12.38 13.60
C GLU A 101 13.42 -12.76 12.11
N ALA A 102 14.54 -13.10 11.46
CA ALA A 102 14.59 -13.46 10.05
C ALA A 102 15.58 -14.62 9.85
N GLY A 103 15.06 -15.85 9.93
CA GLY A 103 15.89 -17.07 9.84
C GLY A 103 16.89 -17.15 10.99
N GLN A 104 18.19 -17.08 10.68
CA GLN A 104 19.26 -17.10 11.67
C GLN A 104 19.75 -15.69 12.09
N GLY A 105 19.09 -14.63 11.62
CA GLY A 105 19.50 -13.25 11.89
C GLY A 105 18.34 -12.33 12.27
N TYR A 106 18.65 -11.04 12.34
CA TYR A 106 17.69 -9.99 12.68
C TYR A 106 17.60 -8.97 11.56
N GLN A 107 16.38 -8.61 11.17
CA GLN A 107 16.14 -7.59 10.16
C GLN A 107 15.57 -6.32 10.82
N PRO A 108 16.19 -5.14 10.63
CA PRO A 108 15.62 -3.88 11.08
C PRO A 108 14.35 -3.55 10.28
N GLY A 109 13.38 -2.94 10.94
CA GLY A 109 12.13 -2.47 10.37
C GLY A 109 11.75 -1.10 10.92
N LYS A 110 10.93 -0.37 10.15
CA LYS A 110 10.33 0.88 10.58
C LYS A 110 8.88 0.99 10.10
N VAL A 111 8.01 1.54 10.93
CA VAL A 111 6.61 1.84 10.61
C VAL A 111 6.35 3.30 10.97
N ALA A 112 5.75 4.07 10.05
CA ALA A 112 5.40 5.46 10.31
C ALA A 112 4.28 5.54 11.36
N VAL A 113 4.35 6.52 12.25
CA VAL A 113 3.27 6.79 13.20
C VAL A 113 2.09 7.39 12.42
N ALA A 114 0.95 6.70 12.45
CA ALA A 114 -0.28 7.07 11.76
C ALA A 114 -1.50 6.39 12.42
N ASP A 115 -2.72 6.81 12.06
CA ASP A 115 -3.98 6.34 12.68
C ASP A 115 -4.23 4.83 12.52
N ASN A 116 -3.57 4.18 11.55
CA ASN A 116 -3.65 2.75 11.30
C ASN A 116 -2.63 1.93 12.12
N VAL A 117 -1.93 2.54 13.07
CA VAL A 117 -0.93 1.90 13.93
C VAL A 117 -1.35 2.02 15.39
N MET A 118 -1.46 0.88 16.08
CA MET A 118 -1.73 0.83 17.52
C MET A 118 -0.60 0.14 18.26
N VAL A 119 -0.37 0.57 19.50
CA VAL A 119 0.60 -0.05 20.42
C VAL A 119 -0.15 -0.48 21.67
N PHE A 120 -0.08 -1.78 21.99
CA PHE A 120 -0.64 -2.40 23.17
C PHE A 120 0.48 -2.86 24.08
N GLU A 121 0.43 -2.43 25.33
CA GLU A 121 1.32 -2.89 26.39
C GLU A 121 0.58 -3.99 27.18
N GLU A 122 1.21 -5.16 27.31
CA GLU A 122 0.66 -6.32 28.01
C GLU A 122 1.73 -6.98 28.91
N LYS A 123 1.29 -7.79 29.87
CA LYS A 123 2.19 -8.63 30.68
C LYS A 123 2.75 -9.80 29.86
N ARG A 124 3.85 -9.56 29.13
CA ARG A 124 4.55 -10.53 28.27
C ARG A 124 6.06 -10.31 28.27
N GLN A 125 6.86 -11.28 27.80
CA GLN A 125 8.33 -11.20 27.83
C GLN A 125 9.00 -10.73 26.53
N GLY A 126 8.25 -10.59 25.43
CA GLY A 126 8.78 -10.13 24.14
C GLY A 126 7.75 -9.32 23.38
N GLY A 127 8.09 -8.77 22.21
CA GLY A 127 7.15 -8.02 21.39
C GLY A 127 6.68 -8.80 20.17
N ASP A 128 5.45 -8.58 19.72
CA ASP A 128 4.96 -9.01 18.41
C ASP A 128 4.51 -7.79 17.60
N LEU A 129 4.70 -7.88 16.29
CA LEU A 129 4.04 -7.02 15.32
C LEU A 129 2.98 -7.84 14.59
N LYS A 130 1.73 -7.43 14.74
CA LYS A 130 0.59 -7.96 14.00
C LYS A 130 0.30 -7.05 12.81
N ALA A 131 0.46 -7.57 11.61
CA ALA A 131 0.10 -6.86 10.38
C ALA A 131 -1.21 -7.41 9.81
N TYR A 132 -2.14 -6.51 9.54
CA TYR A 132 -3.42 -6.79 8.90
C TYR A 132 -3.42 -6.13 7.52
N THR A 133 -3.89 -6.86 6.52
CA THR A 133 -4.05 -6.32 5.17
C THR A 133 -5.52 -6.25 4.84
N TYR A 134 -5.98 -5.11 4.34
CA TYR A 134 -7.33 -4.96 3.84
C TYR A 134 -7.40 -5.47 2.41
N GLN A 135 -8.16 -6.54 2.19
CA GLN A 135 -8.24 -7.22 0.89
C GLN A 135 -9.68 -7.54 0.53
N PHE A 136 -9.94 -7.69 -0.77
CA PHE A 136 -11.21 -8.20 -1.26
C PHE A 136 -11.53 -9.57 -0.66
N VAL A 137 -12.81 -9.78 -0.30
CA VAL A 137 -13.30 -11.09 0.16
C VAL A 137 -13.08 -12.16 -0.92
N ASN A 138 -13.25 -11.78 -2.19
CA ASN A 138 -12.97 -12.65 -3.32
C ASN A 138 -11.79 -12.10 -4.13
N PRO A 139 -10.63 -12.78 -4.17
CA PRO A 139 -9.45 -12.34 -4.90
C PRO A 139 -9.68 -12.15 -6.41
N SER A 140 -10.62 -12.89 -7.00
CA SER A 140 -10.94 -12.76 -8.43
C SER A 140 -11.49 -11.37 -8.80
N LEU A 141 -12.01 -10.63 -7.82
CA LEU A 141 -12.49 -9.26 -8.02
C LEU A 141 -11.36 -8.29 -8.39
N GLY A 142 -10.09 -8.60 -8.14
CA GLY A 142 -8.95 -7.81 -8.62
C GLY A 142 -8.85 -7.70 -10.15
N TRP A 143 -9.55 -8.58 -10.88
CA TRP A 143 -9.67 -8.48 -12.32
C TRP A 143 -10.59 -7.33 -12.76
N ILE A 144 -11.53 -6.91 -11.91
CA ILE A 144 -12.55 -5.89 -12.24
C ILE A 144 -12.50 -4.66 -11.31
N ALA A 145 -11.95 -4.76 -10.12
CA ALA A 145 -11.96 -3.73 -9.09
C ALA A 145 -10.53 -3.37 -8.65
N MET A 146 -10.29 -2.09 -8.34
CA MET A 146 -8.99 -1.62 -7.88
C MET A 146 -8.88 -1.85 -6.38
N ASP A 147 -7.86 -2.60 -5.96
CA ASP A 147 -7.62 -2.77 -4.52
C ASP A 147 -6.66 -1.71 -4.01
N TRP A 148 -7.21 -0.71 -3.34
CA TRP A 148 -6.45 0.20 -2.49
C TRP A 148 -6.02 -0.56 -1.24
N GLN A 149 -4.87 -1.22 -1.33
CA GLN A 149 -4.29 -1.97 -0.22
C GLN A 149 -4.08 -1.02 0.96
N SER A 150 -4.82 -1.29 2.04
CA SER A 150 -4.65 -0.61 3.31
C SER A 150 -4.04 -1.60 4.28
N GLN A 151 -3.01 -1.17 5.00
CA GLN A 151 -2.39 -1.97 6.04
C GLN A 151 -2.72 -1.38 7.40
N LYS A 152 -2.91 -2.25 8.39
CA LYS A 152 -3.08 -1.87 9.78
C LYS A 152 -2.05 -2.63 10.60
N TYR A 153 -1.40 -1.95 11.53
CA TYR A 153 -0.35 -2.52 12.36
C TYR A 153 -0.72 -2.43 13.82
N GLU A 154 -0.48 -3.52 14.55
CA GLU A 154 -0.63 -3.56 16.00
C GLU A 154 0.68 -4.09 16.60
N PHE A 155 1.36 -3.24 17.37
CA PHE A 155 2.50 -3.64 18.19
C PHE A 155 1.96 -4.14 19.52
N VAL A 156 2.26 -5.38 19.90
CA VAL A 156 1.92 -5.94 21.21
C VAL A 156 3.22 -6.18 21.95
N ILE A 157 3.50 -5.35 22.95
CA ILE A 157 4.82 -5.25 23.59
C ILE A 157 4.68 -5.41 25.11
N PRO A 158 5.76 -5.74 25.84
CA PRO A 158 5.73 -5.78 27.30
C PRO A 158 5.39 -4.44 27.94
N ASP A 159 4.78 -4.48 29.13
CA ASP A 159 4.53 -3.30 29.95
C ASP A 159 5.81 -2.47 30.19
N GLY A 160 5.75 -1.17 29.91
CA GLY A 160 6.87 -0.24 30.12
C GLY A 160 7.91 -0.27 28.99
N SER A 161 7.66 -1.00 27.90
CA SER A 161 8.53 -1.06 26.73
C SER A 161 8.36 0.13 25.78
N LEU A 162 7.26 0.90 25.89
CA LEU A 162 7.07 2.11 25.09
C LEU A 162 7.84 3.29 25.68
N LYS A 163 9.06 3.53 25.18
CA LYS A 163 9.83 4.72 25.54
C LYS A 163 9.47 5.89 24.62
N LYS A 164 8.79 6.90 25.18
CA LYS A 164 8.44 8.16 24.51
C LYS A 164 9.64 9.11 24.55
N ASN A 165 9.93 9.78 23.42
CA ASN A 165 10.91 10.88 23.29
C ASN A 165 12.41 10.50 23.27
N PHE A 166 12.86 9.69 22.30
CA PHE A 166 14.28 9.70 21.94
C PHE A 166 14.57 10.79 20.92
N VAL A 167 15.22 11.87 21.36
CA VAL A 167 15.87 12.83 20.47
C VAL A 167 17.31 12.34 20.26
N LEU A 168 17.61 11.86 19.06
CA LEU A 168 19.00 11.67 18.64
C LEU A 168 19.60 13.07 18.46
N ARG A 169 20.42 13.51 19.43
CA ARG A 169 21.33 14.65 19.24
C ARG A 169 22.61 14.17 18.60
#